data_AF-A0A957UMQ5-F1
#
_entry.id   AF-A0A957UMQ5-F1
#
_cell.length_a   1.000
_cell.length_b   1.000
_cell.length_c   1.000
_cell.angle_alpha   90.00
_cell.angle_beta   90.00
_cell.angle_gamma   90.00
#
_symmetry.space_group_name_H-M   'P 1'
#
loop_
_entity.id
_entity.type
_entity.pdbx_description
1 polymer ?
#
loop_
_entity_poly.entity_id
_entity_poly.type
_entity_poly.pdbx_seq_one_letter_code
_entity_poly.pdbx_strand_id
1 'polypeptide(L)'
;MAKAVDIGSKRLVSLAPAAWARWLTGDESIKSVELLSGEFQWVSRANDVLIKVESVQHGVFLVANEMQLKPDKFILRRLRAYASLAEERYGLLVYPVVVNILPRGAEWVQETSYHSELLGLTAHQDVRVINLWEVDANSVFEQELMTLLPFTPILYGGSDPLKIGKAVSLLREQEDIHELEPLLAFFASFVLDTQLVRNIMRWDMTI
;
A
#
# COMPACT_ATOMS: atom_id res chain seq x y z
N MET A 1 6.54 1.87 27.54
CA MET A 1 6.57 2.79 26.38
C MET A 1 7.30 2.08 25.25
N ALA A 2 6.56 1.56 24.27
CA ALA A 2 7.13 1.05 23.03
C ALA A 2 6.62 2.00 21.94
N LYS A 3 7.52 2.82 21.40
CA LYS A 3 7.24 3.63 20.21
C LYS A 3 7.22 2.63 19.05
N ALA A 4 6.04 2.08 18.77
CA ALA A 4 5.86 1.14 17.67
C ALA A 4 6.26 1.84 16.37
N VAL A 5 6.99 1.12 15.53
CA VAL A 5 7.43 1.59 14.21
C VAL A 5 6.18 1.69 13.33
N ASP A 6 5.54 2.86 13.39
CA ASP A 6 4.22 3.17 12.82
C ASP A 6 4.34 4.15 11.63
N ILE A 7 5.50 4.11 10.96
CA ILE A 7 5.95 5.16 10.03
C ILE A 7 5.95 4.66 8.58
N GLY A 8 5.89 3.35 8.31
CA GLY A 8 6.12 2.81 6.96
C GLY A 8 5.06 3.23 5.91
N SER A 9 3.80 2.87 6.14
CA SER A 9 2.71 3.09 5.17
C SER A 9 2.34 4.56 5.02
N LYS A 10 2.05 5.26 6.13
CA LYS A 10 1.70 6.70 6.11
C LYS A 10 2.78 7.56 5.45
N ARG A 11 4.06 7.28 5.73
CA ARG A 11 5.17 7.99 5.10
C ARG A 11 5.23 7.71 3.62
N LEU A 12 5.13 6.45 3.21
CA LEU A 12 5.13 6.07 1.80
C LEU A 12 4.01 6.75 1.00
N VAL A 13 2.80 6.83 1.56
CA VAL A 13 1.69 7.57 0.91
C VAL A 13 1.96 9.07 0.89
N SER A 14 2.50 9.65 1.97
CA SER A 14 2.76 11.09 2.05
C SER A 14 3.81 11.61 1.06
N LEU A 15 4.69 10.74 0.58
CA LEU A 15 5.79 11.11 -0.31
C LEU A 15 5.35 11.34 -1.76
N ALA A 16 4.38 10.58 -2.27
CA ALA A 16 3.78 10.86 -3.58
C ALA A 16 2.27 10.50 -3.58
N PRO A 17 1.43 11.30 -2.90
CA PRO A 17 0.05 10.93 -2.62
C PRO A 17 -0.81 10.82 -3.90
N ALA A 18 -0.53 11.64 -4.91
CA ALA A 18 -1.20 11.57 -6.21
C ALA A 18 -0.88 10.28 -6.98
N ALA A 19 0.41 9.92 -7.09
CA ALA A 19 0.84 8.70 -7.75
C ALA A 19 0.28 7.45 -7.03
N TRP A 20 0.29 7.46 -5.70
CA TRP A 20 -0.29 6.40 -4.89
C TRP A 20 -1.80 6.24 -5.15
N ALA A 21 -2.56 7.33 -5.12
CA ALA A 21 -4.00 7.31 -5.38
C ALA A 21 -4.35 6.78 -6.77
N ARG A 22 -3.61 7.19 -7.81
CA ARG A 22 -3.79 6.69 -9.19
C ARG A 22 -3.55 5.19 -9.26
N TRP A 23 -2.45 4.71 -8.67
CA TRP A 23 -2.14 3.28 -8.65
C TRP A 23 -3.20 2.45 -7.91
N LEU A 24 -3.66 2.91 -6.74
CA LEU A 24 -4.68 2.20 -5.96
C LEU A 24 -6.02 2.07 -6.70
N THR A 25 -6.40 3.10 -7.45
CA THR A 25 -7.72 3.21 -8.10
C THR A 25 -7.71 2.76 -9.57
N GLY A 26 -6.55 2.80 -10.23
CA GLY A 26 -6.42 2.66 -11.68
C GLY A 26 -6.88 3.90 -12.47
N ASP A 27 -7.13 5.03 -11.80
CA ASP A 27 -7.63 6.25 -12.43
C ASP A 27 -6.52 7.30 -12.60
N GLU A 28 -5.94 7.34 -13.81
CA GLU A 28 -4.90 8.32 -14.17
C GLU A 28 -5.37 9.78 -14.16
N SER A 29 -6.68 10.03 -14.12
CA SER A 29 -7.24 11.37 -14.16
C SER A 29 -7.27 12.10 -12.81
N ILE A 30 -6.79 11.47 -11.72
CA ILE A 30 -6.73 12.09 -10.40
C ILE A 30 -5.80 13.32 -10.43
N LYS A 31 -6.36 14.49 -10.08
CA LYS A 31 -5.71 15.80 -10.15
C LYS A 31 -5.20 16.30 -8.81
N SER A 32 -5.98 16.10 -7.76
CA SER A 32 -5.70 16.63 -6.42
C SER A 32 -5.87 15.54 -5.39
N VAL A 33 -5.02 15.60 -4.35
CA VAL A 33 -5.02 14.63 -3.27
C VAL A 33 -4.79 15.34 -1.93
N GLU A 34 -5.59 15.00 -0.92
CA GLU A 34 -5.49 15.50 0.45
C GLU A 34 -5.51 14.30 1.42
N LEU A 35 -4.50 14.21 2.30
CA LEU A 35 -4.47 13.18 3.35
C LEU A 35 -5.34 13.62 4.53
N LEU A 36 -6.34 12.81 4.86
CA LEU A 36 -7.28 13.09 5.94
C LEU A 36 -6.90 12.33 7.21
N SER A 37 -7.35 12.85 8.36
CA SER A 37 -7.25 12.12 9.62
C SER A 37 -8.12 10.86 9.57
N GLY A 38 -7.47 9.69 9.54
CA GLY A 38 -8.11 8.39 9.70
C GLY A 38 -8.44 8.02 11.15
N GLU A 39 -8.17 8.92 12.11
CA GLU A 39 -8.49 8.70 13.52
C GLU A 39 -9.95 9.09 13.79
N PHE A 40 -10.74 8.09 14.16
CA PHE A 40 -12.11 8.27 14.63
C PHE A 40 -12.12 8.19 16.15
N GLN A 41 -12.79 9.12 16.83
CA GLN A 41 -12.68 9.33 18.30
C GLN A 41 -13.00 8.10 19.18
N TRP A 42 -13.56 7.02 18.60
CA TRP A 42 -13.94 5.79 19.29
C TRP A 42 -13.29 4.52 18.67
N VAL A 43 -12.49 4.67 17.61
CA VAL A 43 -11.84 3.57 16.89
C VAL A 43 -10.41 3.99 16.56
N SER A 44 -9.44 3.48 17.33
CA SER A 44 -8.02 3.67 17.01
C SER A 44 -7.68 2.88 15.74
N ARG A 45 -7.39 3.60 14.65
CA ARG A 45 -7.05 3.08 13.31
C ARG A 45 -5.71 3.66 12.87
N ALA A 46 -4.66 3.35 13.62
CA ALA A 46 -3.35 3.99 13.48
C ALA A 46 -2.66 3.67 12.13
N ASN A 47 -3.05 2.59 11.43
CA ASN A 47 -2.38 2.15 10.20
C ASN A 47 -3.10 2.58 8.90
N ASP A 48 -4.40 2.84 8.99
CA ASP A 48 -5.28 3.14 7.86
C ASP A 48 -4.99 4.56 7.33
N VAL A 49 -4.83 4.69 6.01
CA VAL A 49 -4.64 5.98 5.33
C VAL A 49 -5.91 6.35 4.60
N LEU A 50 -6.51 7.49 4.95
CA LEU A 50 -7.65 8.06 4.24
C LEU A 50 -7.19 9.17 3.32
N ILE A 51 -7.47 9.01 2.04
CA ILE A 51 -7.01 9.90 0.99
C ILE A 51 -8.23 10.49 0.31
N LYS A 52 -8.41 11.80 0.36
CA LYS A 52 -9.40 12.47 -0.48
C LYS A 52 -8.79 12.75 -1.84
N VAL A 53 -9.48 12.34 -2.89
CA VAL A 53 -9.00 12.42 -4.27
C VAL A 53 -10.04 13.12 -5.14
N GLU A 54 -9.58 13.85 -6.14
CA GLU A 54 -10.43 14.46 -7.17
C GLU A 54 -10.06 13.91 -8.54
N SER A 55 -11.01 13.21 -9.17
CA SER A 55 -10.91 12.64 -10.50
C SER A 55 -11.76 13.43 -11.50
N VAL A 56 -11.32 13.49 -12.75
CA VAL A 56 -12.14 14.05 -13.84
C VAL A 56 -13.36 13.17 -14.12
N GLN A 57 -13.22 11.86 -14.01
CA GLN A 57 -14.27 10.90 -14.37
C GLN A 57 -15.27 10.68 -13.24
N HIS A 58 -14.80 10.72 -11.99
CA HIS A 58 -15.58 10.31 -10.83
C HIS A 58 -15.84 11.43 -9.81
N GLY A 59 -15.32 12.63 -10.04
CA GLY A 59 -15.44 13.74 -9.11
C GLY A 59 -14.62 13.51 -7.83
N VAL A 60 -15.09 14.05 -6.71
CA VAL A 60 -14.40 13.97 -5.42
C VAL A 60 -14.87 12.75 -4.65
N PHE A 61 -13.93 11.90 -4.21
CA PHE A 61 -14.20 10.72 -3.40
C PHE A 61 -13.05 10.43 -2.43
N LEU A 62 -13.24 9.43 -1.57
CA LEU A 62 -12.23 8.99 -0.61
C LEU A 62 -11.65 7.64 -1.03
N VAL A 63 -10.36 7.45 -0.87
CA VAL A 63 -9.68 6.16 -0.92
C VAL A 63 -9.30 5.78 0.50
N ALA A 64 -9.91 4.72 1.00
CA ALA A 64 -9.58 4.14 2.31
C ALA A 64 -8.56 3.02 2.10
N ASN A 65 -7.28 3.33 2.28
CA ASN A 65 -6.19 2.41 2.02
C ASN A 65 -5.66 1.79 3.33
N GLU A 66 -5.67 0.46 3.37
CA GLU A 66 -5.10 -0.32 4.47
C GLU A 66 -3.99 -1.23 3.93
N MET A 67 -2.80 -1.14 4.53
CA MET A 67 -1.64 -1.94 4.13
C MET A 67 -1.35 -3.02 5.17
N GLN A 68 -1.20 -4.27 4.74
CA GLN A 68 -0.96 -5.40 5.63
C GLN A 68 0.31 -6.13 5.25
N LEU A 69 1.16 -6.44 6.24
CA LEU A 69 2.34 -7.28 6.00
C LEU A 69 1.93 -8.66 5.45
N LYS A 70 0.87 -9.26 6.00
CA LYS A 70 0.23 -10.49 5.50
C LYS A 70 -1.29 -10.36 5.58
N PRO A 71 -2.05 -10.97 4.66
CA PRO A 71 -3.51 -10.95 4.68
C PRO A 71 -4.12 -11.31 6.05
N ASP A 72 -5.11 -10.55 6.53
CA ASP A 72 -5.85 -10.83 7.77
C ASP A 72 -7.30 -11.20 7.48
N LYS A 73 -7.78 -12.34 8.01
CA LYS A 73 -9.16 -12.83 7.79
C LYS A 73 -10.25 -11.90 8.31
N PHE A 74 -9.92 -10.94 9.17
CA PHE A 74 -10.87 -9.95 9.68
C PHE A 74 -10.81 -8.61 8.95
N ILE A 75 -9.95 -8.47 7.92
CA ILE A 75 -9.70 -7.18 7.28
C ILE A 75 -10.95 -6.59 6.65
N LEU A 76 -11.72 -7.38 5.90
CA LEU A 76 -12.89 -6.89 5.17
C LEU A 76 -13.97 -6.35 6.13
N ARG A 77 -14.16 -7.01 7.29
CA ARG A 77 -15.05 -6.52 8.34
C ARG A 77 -14.58 -5.19 8.94
N ARG A 78 -13.26 -5.05 9.18
CA ARG A 78 -12.69 -3.81 9.73
C ARG A 78 -12.79 -2.67 8.71
N LEU A 79 -12.43 -2.94 7.46
CA LEU A 79 -12.41 -1.94 6.39
C LEU A 79 -13.82 -1.48 6.03
N ARG A 80 -14.82 -2.38 6.05
CA ARG A 80 -16.23 -1.97 5.92
C ARG A 80 -16.63 -0.96 6.98
N ALA A 81 -16.34 -1.23 8.26
CA ALA A 81 -16.67 -0.32 9.34
C ALA A 81 -15.94 1.04 9.17
N TYR A 82 -14.68 1.00 8.74
CA TYR A 82 -13.90 2.21 8.47
C TYR A 82 -14.47 3.03 7.31
N ALA A 83 -14.81 2.38 6.20
CA ALA A 83 -15.43 3.03 5.04
C ALA A 83 -16.73 3.73 5.43
N SER A 84 -17.64 3.03 6.14
CA SER A 84 -18.90 3.65 6.59
C SER A 84 -18.70 4.85 7.53
N LEU A 85 -17.69 4.82 8.40
CA LEU A 85 -17.36 5.96 9.28
C LEU A 85 -16.77 7.14 8.48
N ALA A 86 -15.97 6.86 7.46
CA ALA A 86 -15.43 7.88 6.57
C ALA A 86 -16.54 8.52 5.72
N GLU A 87 -17.46 7.72 5.17
CA GLU A 87 -18.63 8.22 4.43
C GLU A 87 -19.50 9.13 5.30
N GLU A 88 -19.79 8.72 6.54
CA GLU A 88 -20.59 9.52 7.48
C GLU A 88 -19.91 10.84 7.84
N ARG A 89 -18.61 10.80 8.19
CA ARG A 89 -17.87 11.99 8.62
C ARG A 89 -17.68 13.03 7.52
N TYR A 90 -17.44 12.57 6.29
CA TYR A 90 -17.02 13.45 5.19
C TYR A 90 -18.08 13.65 4.11
N GLY A 91 -19.16 12.86 4.11
CA GLY A 91 -20.22 12.97 3.10
C GLY A 91 -19.76 12.64 1.68
N LEU A 92 -18.71 11.83 1.54
CA LEU A 92 -18.10 11.44 0.26
C LEU A 92 -18.10 9.92 0.12
N LEU A 93 -18.29 9.42 -1.09
CA LEU A 93 -18.17 7.98 -1.39
C LEU A 93 -16.77 7.48 -1.06
N VAL A 94 -16.68 6.24 -0.56
CA VAL A 94 -15.40 5.60 -0.22
C VAL A 94 -15.08 4.45 -1.17
N TYR A 95 -13.86 4.46 -1.69
CA TYR A 95 -13.22 3.38 -2.43
C TYR A 95 -12.26 2.62 -1.49
N PRO A 96 -12.69 1.49 -0.89
CA PRO A 96 -11.87 0.72 0.04
C PRO A 96 -10.83 -0.14 -0.68
N VAL A 97 -9.57 -0.04 -0.24
CA VAL A 97 -8.45 -0.77 -0.83
C VAL A 97 -7.60 -1.44 0.24
N VAL A 98 -7.34 -2.74 0.09
CA VAL A 98 -6.37 -3.49 0.89
C VAL A 98 -5.15 -3.78 0.04
N VAL A 99 -3.96 -3.44 0.53
CA VAL A 99 -2.67 -3.82 -0.08
C VAL A 99 -1.99 -4.85 0.81
N ASN A 100 -1.80 -6.06 0.29
CA ASN A 100 -1.09 -7.14 0.98
C ASN A 100 0.36 -7.21 0.50
N ILE A 101 1.31 -7.19 1.43
CA ILE A 101 2.74 -7.15 1.13
C ILE A 101 3.30 -8.56 0.88
N LEU A 102 3.08 -9.51 1.80
CA LEU A 102 3.59 -10.88 1.70
C LEU A 102 2.44 -11.90 1.71
N PRO A 103 2.58 -13.03 0.98
CA PRO A 103 1.58 -14.08 1.00
C PRO A 103 1.49 -14.74 2.39
N ARG A 104 0.30 -15.22 2.74
CA ARG A 104 0.05 -15.96 4.00
C ARG A 104 0.29 -17.47 3.88
N GLY A 105 0.45 -17.99 2.66
CA GLY A 105 0.65 -19.40 2.33
C GLY A 105 -0.21 -19.81 1.12
N ALA A 106 0.08 -20.96 0.52
CA ALA A 106 -0.59 -21.42 -0.71
C ALA A 106 -2.09 -21.73 -0.53
N GLU A 107 -2.53 -21.98 0.70
CA GLU A 107 -3.94 -22.29 1.03
C GLU A 107 -4.80 -21.04 1.32
N TRP A 108 -4.21 -19.84 1.28
CA TRP A 108 -4.96 -18.62 1.53
C TRP A 108 -5.88 -18.31 0.34
N VAL A 109 -7.19 -18.40 0.56
CA VAL A 109 -8.19 -17.94 -0.40
C VAL A 109 -8.45 -16.46 -0.17
N GLN A 110 -8.29 -15.67 -1.24
CA GLN A 110 -8.57 -14.25 -1.19
C GLN A 110 -10.07 -13.99 -1.28
N GLU A 111 -10.61 -13.34 -0.26
CA GLU A 111 -11.93 -12.72 -0.30
C GLU A 111 -11.80 -11.26 -0.80
N THR A 112 -12.69 -10.85 -1.69
CA THR A 112 -12.74 -9.48 -2.25
C THR A 112 -13.97 -8.70 -1.79
N SER A 113 -14.82 -9.31 -0.96
CA SER A 113 -16.03 -8.67 -0.45
C SER A 113 -16.38 -9.22 0.92
N TYR A 114 -16.80 -8.33 1.83
CA TYR A 114 -17.49 -8.74 3.05
C TYR A 114 -18.96 -9.00 2.72
N HIS A 115 -19.48 -10.17 3.11
CA HIS A 115 -20.90 -10.49 3.03
C HIS A 115 -21.39 -11.09 4.34
N SER A 116 -22.58 -10.67 4.78
CA SER A 116 -23.26 -11.28 5.92
C SER A 116 -24.76 -11.07 5.82
N GLU A 117 -25.50 -12.06 6.32
CA GLU A 117 -26.96 -12.06 6.36
C GLU A 117 -27.45 -12.35 7.77
N LEU A 118 -28.40 -11.55 8.25
CA LEU A 118 -29.05 -11.77 9.54
C LEU A 118 -30.50 -11.29 9.47
N LEU A 119 -31.45 -12.18 9.77
CA LEU A 119 -32.89 -11.88 9.79
C LEU A 119 -33.41 -11.23 8.48
N GLY A 120 -32.86 -11.65 7.33
CA GLY A 120 -33.20 -11.10 6.01
C GLY A 120 -32.53 -9.76 5.68
N LEU A 121 -31.72 -9.22 6.58
CA LEU A 121 -30.88 -8.04 6.33
C LEU A 121 -29.53 -8.50 5.76
N THR A 122 -29.07 -7.82 4.72
CA THR A 122 -27.77 -8.07 4.09
C THR A 122 -26.83 -6.91 4.35
N ALA A 123 -25.61 -7.21 4.78
CA ALA A 123 -24.51 -6.27 4.77
C ALA A 123 -23.45 -6.76 3.79
N HIS A 124 -23.24 -5.97 2.73
CA HIS A 124 -22.26 -6.22 1.67
C HIS A 124 -21.28 -5.06 1.56
N GLN A 125 -20.02 -5.34 1.28
CA GLN A 125 -19.01 -4.34 0.95
C GLN A 125 -17.99 -4.97 0.00
N ASP A 126 -17.91 -4.48 -1.22
CA ASP A 126 -16.81 -4.78 -2.14
C ASP A 126 -15.54 -4.06 -1.71
N VAL A 127 -14.40 -4.70 -1.91
CA VAL A 127 -13.07 -4.19 -1.57
C VAL A 127 -12.11 -4.47 -2.72
N ARG A 128 -11.35 -3.45 -3.11
CA ARG A 128 -10.23 -3.63 -4.02
C ARG A 128 -9.07 -4.28 -3.25
N VAL A 129 -8.67 -5.47 -3.64
CA VAL A 129 -7.50 -6.14 -3.04
C VAL A 129 -6.34 -6.11 -4.03
N ILE A 130 -5.19 -5.65 -3.56
CA ILE A 130 -3.93 -5.61 -4.31
C ILE A 130 -2.91 -6.46 -3.57
N ASN A 131 -2.43 -7.52 -4.21
CA ASN A 131 -1.34 -8.32 -3.68
C ASN A 131 -0.04 -7.93 -4.35
N LEU A 132 0.95 -7.51 -3.58
CA LEU A 132 2.21 -7.04 -4.16
C LEU A 132 2.95 -8.14 -4.94
N TRP A 133 2.85 -9.40 -4.51
CA TRP A 133 3.44 -10.54 -5.22
C TRP A 133 2.75 -10.89 -6.56
N GLU A 134 1.62 -10.25 -6.89
CA GLU A 134 0.93 -10.39 -8.19
C GLU A 134 1.16 -9.19 -9.11
N VAL A 135 1.75 -8.11 -8.59
CA VAL A 135 2.09 -6.92 -9.38
C VAL A 135 3.42 -7.17 -10.10
N ASP A 136 3.46 -6.95 -11.42
CA ASP A 136 4.69 -7.10 -12.21
C ASP A 136 5.72 -6.03 -11.81
N ALA A 137 6.92 -6.46 -11.45
CA ALA A 137 8.02 -5.54 -11.14
C ALA A 137 8.38 -4.64 -12.34
N ASN A 138 8.20 -5.10 -13.58
CA ASN A 138 8.52 -4.30 -14.75
C ASN A 138 7.61 -3.08 -14.89
N SER A 139 6.31 -3.23 -14.56
CA SER A 139 5.36 -2.12 -14.69
C SER A 139 5.70 -0.96 -13.76
N VAL A 140 6.32 -1.22 -12.60
CA VAL A 140 6.79 -0.18 -11.69
C VAL A 140 7.82 0.73 -12.35
N PHE A 141 8.71 0.17 -13.18
CA PHE A 141 9.72 0.96 -13.89
C PHE A 141 9.15 1.63 -15.15
N GLU A 142 8.27 0.96 -15.87
CA GLU A 142 7.68 1.48 -17.12
C GLU A 142 6.72 2.64 -16.87
N GLN A 143 5.99 2.59 -15.76
CA GLN A 143 5.01 3.61 -15.37
C GLN A 143 5.57 4.61 -14.36
N GLU A 144 6.87 4.53 -14.05
CA GLU A 144 7.55 5.40 -13.09
C GLU A 144 6.82 5.47 -11.73
N LEU A 145 6.37 4.33 -11.23
CA LEU A 145 5.64 4.22 -9.95
C LEU A 145 6.63 4.29 -8.78
N MET A 146 7.19 5.48 -8.56
CA MET A 146 8.31 5.69 -7.66
C MET A 146 8.04 5.24 -6.20
N THR A 147 6.78 5.35 -5.74
CA THR A 147 6.36 4.89 -4.41
C THR A 147 6.33 3.36 -4.26
N LEU A 148 6.35 2.61 -5.36
CA LEU A 148 6.41 1.15 -5.34
C LEU A 148 7.84 0.60 -5.39
N LEU A 149 8.84 1.44 -5.67
CA LEU A 149 10.25 1.01 -5.73
C LEU A 149 10.70 0.24 -4.48
N PRO A 150 10.32 0.62 -3.24
CA PRO A 150 10.69 -0.14 -2.05
C PRO A 150 10.15 -1.57 -2.03
N PHE A 151 9.03 -1.83 -2.71
CA PHE A 151 8.43 -3.15 -2.76
C PHE A 151 8.99 -4.02 -3.88
N THR A 152 9.83 -3.49 -4.78
CA THR A 152 10.41 -4.25 -5.91
C THR A 152 10.80 -5.69 -5.58
N PRO A 153 11.52 -5.98 -4.47
CA PRO A 153 11.98 -7.35 -4.19
C PRO A 153 10.85 -8.38 -4.03
N ILE A 154 9.66 -7.95 -3.59
CA ILE A 154 8.51 -8.81 -3.31
C ILE A 154 7.47 -8.82 -4.45
N LEU A 155 7.69 -8.02 -5.50
CA LEU A 155 6.84 -8.00 -6.69
C LEU A 155 7.07 -9.24 -7.56
N TYR A 156 6.10 -9.56 -8.42
CA TYR A 156 6.24 -10.64 -9.38
C TYR A 156 7.45 -10.40 -10.29
N GLY A 157 8.39 -11.34 -10.29
CA GLY A 157 9.64 -11.23 -11.05
C GLY A 157 10.59 -10.11 -10.58
N GLY A 158 10.37 -9.56 -9.37
CA GLY A 158 11.13 -8.44 -8.82
C GLY A 158 12.32 -8.83 -7.94
N SER A 159 12.43 -10.10 -7.54
CA SER A 159 13.57 -10.62 -6.76
C SER A 159 14.88 -10.76 -7.56
N ASP A 160 14.89 -10.34 -8.83
CA ASP A 160 16.10 -10.29 -9.67
C ASP A 160 17.07 -9.21 -9.14
N PRO A 161 18.32 -9.55 -8.78
CA PRO A 161 19.32 -8.60 -8.31
C PRO A 161 19.51 -7.37 -9.22
N LEU A 162 19.37 -7.52 -10.54
CA LEU A 162 19.50 -6.40 -11.47
C LEU A 162 18.35 -5.39 -11.31
N LYS A 163 17.13 -5.87 -11.11
CA LYS A 163 15.95 -5.02 -10.90
C LYS A 163 16.00 -4.33 -9.54
N ILE A 164 16.44 -5.05 -8.51
CA ILE A 164 16.65 -4.47 -7.17
C ILE A 164 17.73 -3.39 -7.23
N GLY A 165 18.85 -3.64 -7.91
CA GLY A 165 19.89 -2.63 -8.12
C GLY A 165 19.37 -1.40 -8.86
N LYS A 166 18.57 -1.58 -9.91
CA LYS A 166 17.89 -0.48 -10.62
C LYS A 166 16.97 0.31 -9.69
N ALA A 167 16.15 -0.37 -8.88
CA ALA A 167 15.25 0.28 -7.93
C ALA A 167 16.01 1.09 -6.86
N VAL A 168 17.13 0.58 -6.37
CA VAL A 168 18.01 1.32 -5.44
C VAL A 168 18.60 2.57 -6.10
N SER A 169 19.11 2.47 -7.33
CA SER A 169 19.59 3.63 -8.08
C SER A 169 18.51 4.69 -8.26
N LEU A 170 17.32 4.28 -8.70
CA LEU A 170 16.18 5.18 -8.89
C LEU A 170 15.74 5.84 -7.57
N LEU A 171 15.73 5.11 -6.45
CA LEU A 171 15.41 5.71 -5.14
C LEU A 171 16.44 6.79 -4.76
N ARG A 172 17.73 6.53 -4.97
CA ARG A 172 18.81 7.48 -4.61
C ARG A 172 18.84 8.74 -5.46
N GLU A 173 18.38 8.64 -6.71
CA GLU A 173 18.28 9.78 -7.62
C GLU A 173 17.13 10.74 -7.26
N GLN A 174 16.22 10.32 -6.37
CA GLN A 174 15.04 11.11 -6.00
C GLN A 174 15.20 11.72 -4.61
N GLU A 175 15.29 13.05 -4.54
CA GLU A 175 15.44 13.78 -3.28
C GLU A 175 14.29 13.48 -2.29
N ASP A 176 13.07 13.31 -2.79
CA ASP A 176 11.89 13.13 -1.93
C ASP A 176 11.78 11.72 -1.33
N ILE A 177 12.31 10.68 -2.00
CA ILE A 177 12.03 9.28 -1.62
C ILE A 177 13.27 8.42 -1.37
N HIS A 178 14.48 8.97 -1.48
CA HIS A 178 15.71 8.23 -1.20
C HIS A 178 15.74 7.62 0.21
N GLU A 179 15.06 8.26 1.17
CA GLU A 179 14.89 7.78 2.55
C GLU A 179 14.11 6.46 2.67
N LEU A 180 13.46 6.00 1.59
CA LEU A 180 12.79 4.69 1.53
C LEU A 180 13.74 3.54 1.16
N GLU A 181 15.01 3.82 0.84
CA GLU A 181 16.01 2.79 0.55
C GLU A 181 16.11 1.70 1.65
N PRO A 182 16.09 2.01 2.96
CA PRO A 182 16.09 0.98 4.01
C PRO A 182 14.86 0.07 3.97
N LEU A 183 13.71 0.58 3.51
CA LEU A 183 12.49 -0.19 3.36
C LEU A 183 12.61 -1.20 2.23
N LEU A 184 13.28 -0.82 1.12
CA LEU A 184 13.63 -1.75 0.04
C LEU A 184 14.49 -2.91 0.55
N ALA A 185 15.56 -2.59 1.28
CA ALA A 185 16.46 -3.59 1.84
C ALA A 185 15.74 -4.53 2.82
N PHE A 186 14.85 -3.99 3.65
CA PHE A 186 14.00 -4.77 4.54
C PHE A 186 13.16 -5.78 3.76
N PHE A 187 12.51 -5.35 2.67
CA PHE A 187 11.72 -6.28 1.85
C PHE A 187 12.57 -7.30 1.10
N ALA A 188 13.73 -6.91 0.60
CA ALA A 188 14.68 -7.82 -0.02
C ALA A 188 15.13 -8.93 0.94
N SER A 189 15.26 -8.64 2.24
CA SER A 189 15.64 -9.63 3.25
C SER A 189 14.62 -10.76 3.46
N PHE A 190 13.37 -10.62 3.00
CA PHE A 190 12.38 -11.71 3.05
C PHE A 190 12.51 -12.71 1.90
N VAL A 191 13.19 -12.32 0.82
CA VAL A 191 13.21 -13.09 -0.44
C VAL A 191 14.62 -13.45 -0.92
N LEU A 192 15.64 -12.75 -0.44
CA LEU A 192 17.05 -12.95 -0.81
C LEU A 192 17.93 -13.24 0.40
N ASP A 193 19.09 -13.85 0.11
CA ASP A 193 20.15 -14.03 1.10
C ASP A 193 20.69 -12.69 1.63
N THR A 194 21.01 -12.64 2.92
CA THR A 194 21.44 -11.39 3.60
C THR A 194 22.74 -10.84 3.01
N GLN A 195 23.68 -11.68 2.59
CA GLN A 195 24.93 -11.20 1.98
C GLN A 195 24.67 -10.59 0.61
N LEU A 196 23.77 -11.19 -0.17
CA LEU A 196 23.37 -10.64 -1.47
C LEU A 196 22.69 -9.28 -1.31
N VAL A 197 21.80 -9.12 -0.32
CA VAL A 197 21.18 -7.83 -0.02
C VAL A 197 22.24 -6.78 0.31
N ARG A 198 23.19 -7.06 1.22
CA ARG A 198 24.26 -6.11 1.56
C ARG A 198 25.09 -5.67 0.36
N ASN A 199 25.41 -6.61 -0.53
CA ASN A 199 26.16 -6.35 -1.75
C ASN A 199 25.39 -5.40 -2.69
N ILE A 200 24.08 -5.65 -2.90
CA ILE A 200 23.23 -4.81 -3.75
C ILE A 200 23.09 -3.41 -3.15
N MET A 201 22.83 -3.32 -1.84
CA MET A 201 22.70 -2.03 -1.15
C MET A 201 24.02 -1.27 -1.04
N ARG A 202 25.17 -1.94 -1.24
CA ARG A 202 26.53 -1.42 -1.04
C ARG A 202 26.79 -0.96 0.41
N TRP A 203 26.10 -1.57 1.38
CA TRP A 203 26.26 -1.22 2.80
C TRP A 203 27.62 -1.65 3.39
N ASP A 204 28.29 -2.61 2.77
CA ASP A 204 29.65 -3.01 3.16
C ASP A 204 30.76 -2.12 2.52
N MET A 205 30.40 -1.10 1.74
CA MET A 205 31.36 -0.17 1.10
C MET A 205 31.54 1.15 1.87
N THR A 206 31.66 1.09 3.20
CA THR A 206 32.33 2.17 3.94
C THR A 206 33.83 2.07 3.69
N ILE A 207 34.36 2.99 2.88
CA ILE A 207 35.78 3.39 2.93
C ILE A 207 35.95 4.35 4.09
#